data_AF-A0A7J3BCN3-F1
#
_entry.id   AF-A0A7J3BCN3-F1
#
_cell.length_a   1.000
_cell.length_b   1.000
_cell.length_c   1.000
_cell.angle_alpha   90.00
_cell.angle_beta   90.00
_cell.angle_gamma   90.00
#
_symmetry.space_group_name_H-M   'P 1'
#
loop_
_entity.id
_entity.type
_entity.pdbx_description
1 polymer ?
#
loop_
_entity_poly.entity_id
_entity_poly.type
_entity_poly.pdbx_seq_one_letter_code
_entity_poly.pdbx_strand_id
1 'polypeptide(L)'
;MVKMPPEWGVDPVPREKRVLGSFDYFVLWSSLAVGLLVLQAGGLLVPGLSALGAVFVAVVGSAIGSLMLALAGGLGSRYGVPTMVSLRAVLGLRGSYLPTVLNVAQLVGWGSFEILIMANSAVLITGQFLGSYTVYFWIIFF
;
A
#
# COMPACT_ATOMS: atom_id res chain seq x y z
N MET A 1 -24.01 12.22 15.82
CA MET A 1 -23.99 12.05 14.35
C MET A 1 -22.59 12.34 13.85
N VAL A 2 -21.85 11.33 13.40
CA VAL A 2 -20.54 11.51 12.76
C VAL A 2 -20.80 12.09 11.38
N LYS A 3 -20.40 13.34 11.14
CA LYS A 3 -20.47 13.96 9.82
C LYS A 3 -19.37 13.33 8.96
N MET A 4 -19.73 12.75 7.83
CA MET A 4 -18.74 12.26 6.86
C MET A 4 -17.84 13.44 6.44
N PRO A 5 -16.53 13.24 6.33
CA PRO A 5 -15.63 14.26 5.79
C PRO A 5 -16.10 14.69 4.39
N PRO A 6 -15.91 15.95 3.99
CA PRO A 6 -16.17 16.36 2.62
C PRO A 6 -15.30 15.56 1.65
N GLU A 7 -15.85 15.13 0.51
CA GLU A 7 -15.10 14.46 -0.54
C GLU A 7 -14.75 15.48 -1.63
N TRP A 8 -13.46 15.73 -1.85
CA TRP A 8 -12.99 16.74 -2.83
C TRP A 8 -12.81 16.18 -4.25
N GLY A 9 -12.92 14.86 -4.44
CA GLY A 9 -12.87 14.22 -5.76
C GLY A 9 -11.62 14.59 -6.56
N VAL A 10 -11.81 15.33 -7.65
CA VAL A 10 -10.73 15.80 -8.54
C VAL A 10 -10.21 17.19 -8.19
N ASP A 11 -10.91 17.91 -7.31
CA ASP A 11 -10.58 19.27 -6.94
C ASP A 11 -9.47 19.32 -5.87
N PRO A 12 -8.63 20.37 -5.87
CA PRO A 12 -7.60 20.51 -4.86
C PRO A 12 -8.17 20.68 -3.45
N VAL A 13 -7.65 19.92 -2.49
CA VAL A 13 -8.01 20.08 -1.07
C VAL A 13 -7.57 21.47 -0.57
N PRO A 14 -8.46 22.25 0.06
CA PRO A 14 -8.13 23.57 0.62
C PRO A 14 -6.99 23.51 1.63
N ARG A 15 -6.14 24.54 1.68
CA ARG A 15 -4.96 24.57 2.56
C ARG A 15 -5.32 24.41 4.04
N GLU A 16 -6.42 24.99 4.48
CA GLU A 16 -6.94 24.90 5.86
C GLU A 16 -7.29 23.48 6.28
N LYS A 17 -7.53 22.58 5.33
CA LYS A 17 -7.87 21.16 5.58
C LYS A 17 -6.66 20.23 5.46
N ARG A 18 -5.48 20.74 5.11
CA ARG A 18 -4.23 19.98 5.04
C ARG A 18 -3.56 19.94 6.40
N VAL A 19 -4.12 19.13 7.30
CA VAL A 19 -3.75 19.10 8.72
C VAL A 19 -2.66 18.09 9.07
N LEU A 20 -2.31 17.17 8.17
CA LEU A 20 -1.31 16.14 8.42
C LEU A 20 0.11 16.74 8.49
N GLY A 21 0.72 16.67 9.67
CA GLY A 21 2.10 17.04 9.92
C GLY A 21 3.07 15.87 9.72
N SER A 22 4.37 16.13 9.86
CA SER A 22 5.42 15.11 9.69
C SER A 22 5.27 13.92 10.63
N PHE A 23 4.79 14.15 11.87
CA PHE A 23 4.55 13.07 12.82
C PHE A 23 3.36 12.19 12.42
N ASP A 24 2.27 12.79 11.92
CA ASP A 24 1.13 12.02 11.41
C ASP A 24 1.53 11.16 10.22
N TYR A 25 2.37 11.69 9.32
CA TYR A 25 2.95 10.90 8.23
C TYR A 25 3.85 9.78 8.75
N PHE A 26 4.70 10.04 9.75
CA PHE A 26 5.54 9.01 10.35
C PHE A 26 4.70 7.87 10.92
N VAL A 27 3.68 8.19 11.72
CA VAL A 27 2.77 7.18 12.31
C VAL A 27 2.01 6.41 11.22
N LEU A 28 1.46 7.12 10.22
CA LEU A 28 0.76 6.51 9.09
C LEU A 28 1.66 5.50 8.37
N TRP A 29 2.87 5.90 8.00
CA TRP A 29 3.79 5.03 7.25
C TRP A 29 4.37 3.91 8.10
N SER A 30 4.68 4.16 9.38
CA SER A 30 5.10 3.11 10.30
C SER A 30 4.01 2.05 10.48
N SER A 31 2.74 2.44 10.57
CA SER A 31 1.64 1.49 10.68
C SER A 31 1.51 0.58 9.44
N LEU A 32 1.76 1.14 8.24
CA LEU A 32 1.74 0.39 6.98
C LEU A 32 2.98 -0.50 6.81
N ALA A 33 4.12 -0.10 7.36
CA ALA A 33 5.37 -0.86 7.30
C ALA A 33 5.33 -2.11 8.19
N VAL A 34 4.59 -2.09 9.30
CA VAL A 34 4.43 -3.24 10.19
C VAL A 34 3.29 -4.13 9.66
N GLY A 35 3.56 -4.81 8.54
CA GLY A 35 2.62 -5.73 7.90
C GLY A 35 3.19 -7.14 7.74
N LEU A 36 2.31 -8.15 7.79
CA LEU A 36 2.68 -9.55 7.54
C LEU A 36 3.41 -9.75 6.20
N LEU A 37 3.07 -8.93 5.20
CA LEU A 37 3.69 -8.96 3.87
C LEU A 37 5.19 -8.66 3.90
N VAL A 38 5.60 -7.70 4.74
CA VAL A 38 7.00 -7.30 4.87
C VAL A 38 7.81 -8.41 5.53
N LEU A 39 7.23 -9.06 6.55
CA LEU A 39 7.84 -10.23 7.19
C LEU A 39 7.97 -11.40 6.22
N GLN A 40 6.93 -11.67 5.42
CA GLN A 40 6.96 -12.71 4.40
C GLN A 40 8.02 -12.42 3.32
N ALA A 41 8.07 -11.19 2.81
CA ALA A 41 9.08 -10.77 1.84
C ALA A 41 10.51 -10.90 2.40
N GLY A 42 10.73 -10.51 3.66
CA GLY A 42 12.01 -10.72 4.34
C GLY A 42 12.38 -12.21 4.45
N GLY A 43 11.41 -13.07 4.76
CA GLY A 43 11.58 -14.52 4.80
C GLY A 43 12.02 -15.13 3.46
N LEU A 44 11.60 -14.54 2.33
CA LEU A 44 12.02 -14.98 0.99
C LEU A 44 13.47 -14.61 0.66
N LEU A 45 14.09 -13.67 1.37
CA LEU A 45 15.49 -13.26 1.14
C LEU A 45 16.50 -14.19 1.83
N VAL A 46 16.12 -14.79 2.96
CA VAL A 46 17.01 -15.62 3.79
C VAL A 46 17.59 -16.86 3.08
N PRO A 47 16.87 -17.56 2.18
CA PRO A 47 17.45 -18.69 1.45
C PRO A 47 18.58 -18.31 0.50
N GLY A 48 18.63 -17.04 0.06
CA GLY A 48 19.62 -16.55 -0.92
C GLY A 48 20.69 -15.63 -0.35
N LEU A 49 20.54 -15.15 0.89
CA LEU A 49 21.47 -14.22 1.55
C LEU A 49 21.71 -14.60 3.01
N SER A 50 22.89 -14.25 3.53
CA SER A 50 23.12 -14.26 4.98
C SER A 50 22.17 -13.29 5.68
N ALA A 51 21.88 -13.51 6.97
CA ALA A 51 20.98 -12.65 7.74
C ALA A 51 21.38 -11.16 7.68
N LEU A 52 22.67 -10.86 7.79
CA LEU A 52 23.20 -9.50 7.65
C LEU A 52 23.02 -8.95 6.24
N GLY A 53 23.23 -9.78 5.20
CA GLY A 53 23.00 -9.39 3.81
C GLY A 53 21.52 -9.07 3.53
N ALA A 54 20.60 -9.89 4.04
CA ALA A 54 19.17 -9.67 3.92
C ALA A 54 18.73 -8.35 4.59
N VAL A 55 19.23 -8.08 5.80
CA VAL A 55 18.97 -6.80 6.51
C VAL A 55 19.53 -5.62 5.72
N PHE A 56 20.76 -5.72 5.22
CA PHE A 56 21.38 -4.64 4.46
C PHE A 56 20.59 -4.31 3.18
N VAL A 57 20.23 -5.34 2.40
CA VAL A 57 19.43 -5.18 1.18
C VAL A 57 18.05 -4.61 1.51
N ALA A 58 17.40 -5.07 2.58
CA ALA A 58 16.11 -4.56 3.01
C ALA A 58 16.19 -3.07 3.39
N VAL A 59 17.21 -2.65 4.14
CA VAL A 59 17.42 -1.24 4.53
C VAL A 59 17.68 -0.37 3.30
N VAL A 60 18.59 -0.78 2.42
CA VAL A 60 18.93 -0.01 1.20
C VAL A 60 17.73 0.07 0.26
N GLY A 61 17.04 -1.05 0.02
CA GLY A 61 15.83 -1.08 -0.81
C GLY A 61 14.72 -0.21 -0.23
N SER A 62 14.51 -0.25 1.09
CA SER A 62 13.53 0.59 1.78
C SER A 62 13.87 2.07 1.68
N ALA A 63 15.14 2.44 1.81
CA ALA A 63 15.58 3.83 1.67
C ALA A 63 15.33 4.37 0.26
N ILE A 64 15.69 3.59 -0.77
CA ILE A 64 15.46 3.95 -2.18
C ILE A 64 13.96 4.07 -2.47
N GLY A 65 13.17 3.06 -2.07
CA GLY A 65 11.72 3.06 -2.28
C GLY A 65 11.03 4.21 -1.54
N SER A 66 11.41 4.47 -0.29
CA SER A 66 10.87 5.58 0.51
C SER A 66 11.20 6.93 -0.09
N LEU A 67 12.39 7.11 -0.68
CA LEU A 67 12.76 8.34 -1.37
C LEU A 67 11.88 8.58 -2.60
N MET A 68 11.68 7.56 -3.44
CA MET A 68 10.80 7.66 -4.61
C MET A 68 9.36 8.00 -4.21
N LEU A 69 8.87 7.35 -3.15
CA LEU A 69 7.54 7.59 -2.59
C LEU A 69 7.41 8.99 -1.98
N ALA A 70 8.43 9.48 -1.27
CA ALA A 70 8.44 10.82 -0.68
C ALA A 70 8.40 11.90 -1.76
N LEU A 71 9.10 11.71 -2.88
CA LEU A 71 9.05 12.64 -4.02
C LEU A 71 7.65 12.71 -4.62
N ALA A 72 7.01 11.56 -4.84
CA ALA A 72 5.63 11.49 -5.34
C ALA A 72 4.62 12.07 -4.33
N GLY A 73 4.76 11.73 -3.05
CA GLY A 73 3.90 12.21 -1.96
C GLY A 73 4.04 13.72 -1.74
N GLY A 74 5.24 14.29 -1.92
CA GLY A 74 5.48 15.72 -1.84
C GLY A 74 4.69 16.51 -2.89
N LEU A 75 4.57 15.98 -4.12
CA LEU A 75 3.74 16.57 -5.16
C LEU A 75 2.25 16.55 -4.76
N GLY A 76 1.77 15.40 -4.26
CA GLY A 76 0.39 15.26 -3.78
C GLY A 76 0.07 16.23 -2.64
N SER A 77 0.96 16.36 -1.66
CA SER A 77 0.80 17.26 -0.51
C SER A 77 0.84 18.75 -0.91
N ARG A 78 1.72 19.12 -1.84
CA ARG A 78 1.86 20.51 -2.32
C ARG A 78 0.66 20.96 -3.13
N TYR A 79 0.20 20.14 -4.09
CA TYR A 79 -0.90 20.52 -4.98
C TYR A 79 -2.27 20.17 -4.39
N GLY A 80 -2.35 19.19 -3.48
CA GLY A 80 -3.60 18.76 -2.85
C GLY A 80 -4.53 18.05 -3.82
N VAL A 81 -4.01 17.52 -4.93
CA VAL A 81 -4.79 16.78 -5.94
C VAL A 81 -4.40 15.30 -5.93
N PRO A 82 -5.32 14.40 -6.30
CA PRO A 82 -5.00 12.97 -6.44
C PRO A 82 -3.91 12.72 -7.49
N THR A 83 -3.09 11.69 -7.28
CA THR A 83 -2.00 11.30 -8.19
C THR A 83 -2.47 11.11 -9.63
N MET A 84 -3.64 10.52 -9.84
CA MET A 84 -4.20 10.30 -11.19
C MET A 84 -4.60 11.60 -11.88
N VAL A 85 -4.97 12.63 -11.11
CA VAL A 85 -5.27 13.97 -11.63
C VAL A 85 -3.98 14.70 -11.96
N SER A 86 -2.93 14.59 -11.12
CA SER A 86 -1.65 15.24 -11.41
C SER A 86 -0.99 14.72 -12.68
N LEU A 87 -1.19 13.44 -13.02
CA LEU A 87 -0.66 12.84 -14.26
C LEU A 87 -1.27 13.42 -15.54
N ARG A 88 -2.47 14.03 -15.45
CA ARG A 88 -3.13 14.66 -16.61
C ARG A 88 -2.37 15.86 -17.16
N ALA A 89 -1.57 16.54 -16.32
CA ALA A 89 -0.77 17.67 -16.76
C ALA A 89 0.36 17.27 -17.74
N VAL A 90 0.87 16.03 -17.61
CA VAL A 90 1.98 15.52 -18.44
C VAL A 90 1.48 14.66 -19.59
N LEU A 91 0.50 13.79 -19.33
CA LEU A 91 0.01 12.79 -20.30
C LEU A 91 -1.30 13.19 -20.99
N GLY A 92 -1.90 14.32 -20.59
CA GLY A 92 -3.23 14.71 -21.02
C GLY A 92 -4.34 13.85 -20.40
N LEU A 93 -5.60 14.23 -20.67
CA LEU A 93 -6.80 13.55 -20.16
C LEU A 93 -6.91 12.09 -20.63
N ARG A 94 -6.65 11.83 -21.91
CA ARG A 94 -6.74 10.46 -22.46
C ARG A 94 -5.53 9.61 -22.07
N GLY A 95 -4.33 10.19 -22.06
CA GLY A 95 -3.11 9.48 -21.67
C GLY A 95 -3.08 9.07 -20.20
N SER A 96 -3.72 9.84 -19.30
CA SER A 96 -3.78 9.47 -17.87
C SER A 96 -4.61 8.21 -17.57
N TYR A 97 -5.45 7.73 -18.49
CA TYR A 97 -6.21 6.50 -18.27
C TYR A 97 -5.31 5.28 -18.16
N LEU A 98 -4.23 5.22 -18.94
CA LEU A 98 -3.31 4.08 -18.89
C LEU A 98 -2.68 3.88 -17.49
N PRO A 99 -2.00 4.86 -16.87
CA PRO A 99 -1.47 4.70 -15.51
C PRO A 99 -2.58 4.52 -14.47
N THR A 100 -3.78 5.06 -14.70
CA THR A 100 -4.94 4.82 -13.82
C THR A 100 -5.35 3.35 -13.83
N VAL A 101 -5.51 2.74 -15.01
CA VAL A 101 -5.88 1.32 -15.12
C VAL A 101 -4.78 0.43 -14.56
N LEU A 102 -3.50 0.73 -14.84
CA LEU A 102 -2.38 -0.03 -14.28
C LEU A 102 -2.35 0.05 -12.75
N ASN A 103 -2.63 1.22 -12.17
CA ASN A 103 -2.70 1.38 -10.74
C ASN A 103 -3.90 0.64 -10.12
N VAL A 104 -5.06 0.65 -10.78
CA VAL A 104 -6.22 -0.15 -10.35
C VAL A 104 -5.88 -1.64 -10.38
N ALA A 105 -5.26 -2.12 -11.46
CA ALA A 105 -4.84 -3.52 -11.57
C ALA A 105 -3.82 -3.90 -10.49
N GLN A 106 -2.86 -3.01 -10.19
CA GLN A 106 -1.92 -3.18 -9.09
C GLN A 106 -2.63 -3.26 -7.74
N LEU A 107 -3.60 -2.37 -7.48
CA LEU A 107 -4.36 -2.36 -6.23
C LEU A 107 -5.21 -3.63 -6.06
N VAL A 108 -5.83 -4.12 -7.13
CA VAL A 108 -6.53 -5.41 -7.13
C VAL A 108 -5.58 -6.55 -6.84
N GLY A 109 -4.41 -6.56 -7.48
CA GLY A 109 -3.36 -7.56 -7.20
C GLY A 109 -2.88 -7.52 -5.75
N TRP A 110 -2.68 -6.31 -5.22
CA TRP A 110 -2.25 -6.10 -3.83
C TRP A 110 -3.31 -6.56 -2.83
N GLY A 111 -4.57 -6.15 -3.01
CA GLY A 111 -5.67 -6.59 -2.14
C GLY A 111 -5.91 -8.10 -2.19
N SER A 112 -5.76 -8.71 -3.37
CA SER A 112 -5.84 -10.18 -3.51
C SER A 112 -4.74 -10.89 -2.71
N PHE A 113 -3.52 -10.32 -2.69
CA PHE A 113 -2.40 -10.87 -1.94
C PHE A 113 -2.59 -10.71 -0.42
N GLU A 114 -3.12 -9.58 0.04
CA GLU A 114 -3.49 -9.35 1.44
C GLU A 114 -4.52 -10.39 1.91
N ILE A 115 -5.60 -10.59 1.15
CA ILE A 115 -6.63 -11.59 1.44
C ILE A 115 -6.02 -13.00 1.52
N LEU A 116 -5.14 -13.35 0.58
CA LEU A 116 -4.49 -14.66 0.56
C LEU A 116 -3.63 -14.89 1.80
N ILE A 117 -2.85 -13.90 2.23
CA ILE A 117 -1.98 -14.05 3.41
C ILE A 117 -2.79 -14.03 4.71
N MET A 118 -3.85 -13.24 4.78
CA MET A 118 -4.80 -13.30 5.89
C MET A 118 -5.46 -14.68 5.98
N ALA A 119 -5.90 -15.24 4.86
CA ALA A 119 -6.49 -16.58 4.81
C ALA A 119 -5.51 -17.66 5.26
N ASN A 120 -4.26 -17.63 4.76
CA ASN A 120 -3.23 -18.57 5.21
C ASN A 120 -2.95 -18.45 6.72
N SER A 121 -2.88 -17.22 7.24
CA SER A 121 -2.68 -16.97 8.67
C SER A 121 -3.85 -17.47 9.50
N ALA A 122 -5.09 -17.29 9.03
CA ALA A 122 -6.29 -17.80 9.68
C ALA A 122 -6.33 -19.34 9.71
N VAL A 123 -5.89 -20.02 8.65
CA VAL A 123 -5.74 -21.49 8.63
C VAL A 123 -4.75 -21.97 9.69
N LEU A 124 -3.64 -21.24 9.91
CA LEU A 124 -2.65 -21.59 10.94
C LEU A 124 -3.23 -21.54 12.36
N ILE A 125 -4.19 -20.63 12.61
CA ILE A 125 -4.82 -20.46 13.93
C ILE A 125 -5.99 -21.43 14.11
N THR A 126 -6.84 -21.56 13.09
CA THR A 126 -8.10 -22.32 13.17
C THR A 126 -7.92 -23.83 12.91
N GLY A 127 -6.77 -24.22 12.35
CA GLY A 127 -6.54 -25.58 11.87
C GLY A 127 -7.35 -25.90 10.62
N GLN A 128 -7.14 -27.09 10.05
CA GLN A 128 -7.79 -27.49 8.79
C GLN A 128 -9.17 -28.13 9.02
N PHE A 129 -10.13 -27.36 9.51
CA PHE A 129 -11.46 -27.90 9.86
C PHE A 129 -12.29 -28.35 8.64
N LEU A 130 -12.02 -27.81 7.44
CA LEU A 130 -12.60 -28.28 6.17
C LEU A 130 -11.54 -28.97 5.28
N GLY A 131 -10.43 -29.44 5.87
CA GLY A 131 -9.29 -29.96 5.11
C GLY A 131 -8.72 -28.89 4.17
N SER A 132 -8.46 -29.26 2.92
CA SER A 132 -7.94 -28.35 1.88
C SER A 132 -8.87 -27.17 1.55
N TYR A 133 -10.17 -27.25 1.88
CA TYR A 133 -11.12 -26.18 1.59
C TYR A 133 -11.08 -25.02 2.59
N THR A 134 -10.40 -25.21 3.73
CA THR A 134 -10.33 -24.22 4.81
C THR A 134 -9.76 -22.88 4.33
N VAL A 135 -8.74 -22.90 3.46
CA VAL A 135 -8.15 -21.68 2.91
C VAL A 135 -9.13 -20.91 2.02
N TYR A 136 -9.90 -21.62 1.18
CA TYR A 136 -10.88 -21.00 0.30
C TYR A 136 -12.06 -20.40 1.08
N PHE A 137 -12.46 -21.05 2.18
CA PHE A 137 -13.44 -20.49 3.10
C PHE A 137 -12.99 -19.13 3.63
N TRP A 138 -11.74 -19.02 4.11
CA TRP A 138 -11.21 -17.75 4.62
C TRP A 138 -11.01 -16.70 3.52
N ILE A 139 -10.63 -17.10 2.30
CA ILE A 139 -10.54 -16.18 1.15
C ILE A 139 -11.90 -15.56 0.81
N ILE A 140 -12.98 -16.33 0.88
CA ILE A 140 -14.34 -15.83 0.59
C ILE A 140 -14.89 -14.99 1.75
N PHE A 141 -14.46 -15.27 2.98
CA PHE A 141 -14.91 -14.58 4.17
C PHE A 141 -14.34 -13.16 4.31
N PHE A 142 -13.09 -12.93 3.87
CA PHE A 142 -12.43 -11.62 3.87
C PHE A 142 -12.76 -10.82 2.61
#